data_AF-A0A9D2WRF7-F1
#
_entry.id   AF-A0A9D2WRF7-F1
#
_cell.length_a   1.000
_cell.length_b   1.000
_cell.length_c   1.000
_cell.angle_alpha   90.00
_cell.angle_beta   90.00
_cell.angle_gamma   90.00
#
_symmetry.space_group_name_H-M   'P 1'
#
loop_
_entity.id
_entity.type
_entity.pdbx_description
1 polymer ?
#
loop_
_entity_poly.entity_id
_entity_poly.type
_entity_poly.pdbx_seq_one_letter_code
_entity_poly.pdbx_strand_id
1 'polypeptide(L)'
;MVYAFVRSKTNVLDQDSPWAKAALAKLRRGIGKTPGENPEIWEITLGDLPKQLTFKGKDDNYKPTAAEWAIHTALTLYALHRQGKSASMSAAGNSLGAAARKLKSPDGNNEQSLKRRFDAVTTAKDLPELAHHARGLVQLFKAAEPPVTLDYPRFAADLYRYQFTDARDQVRLRWGQDFWASARDSAEKTENGQG
;
A
#
# COMPACT_ATOMS: atom_id res chain seq x y z
N MET A 1 1.73 2.03 -15.83
CA MET A 1 1.38 0.61 -16.01
C MET A 1 1.04 -0.08 -14.69
N VAL A 2 1.95 -0.12 -13.69
CA VAL A 2 1.67 -0.74 -12.37
C VAL A 2 0.39 -0.20 -11.70
N TYR A 3 0.22 1.13 -11.67
CA TYR A 3 -0.99 1.78 -11.13
C TYR A 3 -2.27 1.22 -11.77
N ALA A 4 -2.35 1.23 -13.10
CA ALA A 4 -3.55 0.81 -13.84
C ALA A 4 -3.86 -0.68 -13.61
N PHE A 5 -2.82 -1.52 -13.57
CA PHE A 5 -2.97 -2.94 -13.29
C PHE A 5 -3.55 -3.18 -11.89
N VAL A 6 -2.96 -2.58 -10.86
CA VAL A 6 -3.45 -2.74 -9.48
C VAL A 6 -4.85 -2.16 -9.32
N ARG A 7 -5.16 -1.03 -9.96
CA ARG A 7 -6.52 -0.46 -9.97
C ARG A 7 -7.55 -1.43 -10.56
N SER A 8 -7.22 -2.07 -11.68
CA SER A 8 -8.07 -3.09 -12.28
C SER A 8 -8.28 -4.26 -11.32
N LYS A 9 -7.21 -4.80 -10.72
CA LYS A 9 -7.31 -5.93 -9.78
C LYS A 9 -8.08 -5.57 -8.50
N THR A 10 -7.88 -4.40 -7.89
CA THR A 10 -8.66 -3.99 -6.72
C THR A 10 -10.15 -3.88 -7.04
N ASN A 11 -10.53 -3.34 -8.21
CA ASN A 11 -11.92 -3.25 -8.63
C ASN A 11 -12.57 -4.64 -8.78
N VAL A 12 -11.86 -5.62 -9.33
CA VAL A 12 -12.37 -7.00 -9.44
C VAL A 12 -12.49 -7.64 -8.05
N LEU A 13 -11.50 -7.44 -7.18
CA LEU A 13 -11.52 -7.95 -5.80
C LEU A 13 -12.59 -7.28 -4.91
N ASP A 14 -13.11 -6.13 -5.33
CA ASP A 14 -14.17 -5.40 -4.63
C ASP A 14 -15.58 -5.91 -4.93
N GLN A 15 -15.74 -6.68 -6.00
CA GLN A 15 -17.03 -7.26 -6.35
C GLN A 15 -17.49 -8.23 -5.25
N ASP A 16 -18.79 -8.21 -4.95
CA ASP A 16 -19.38 -9.18 -4.03
C ASP A 16 -19.63 -10.51 -4.76
N SER A 17 -18.56 -11.27 -4.99
CA SER A 17 -18.61 -12.57 -5.63
C SER A 17 -17.89 -13.66 -4.82
N PRO A 18 -18.30 -14.94 -4.93
CA PRO A 18 -17.58 -16.05 -4.31
C PRO A 18 -16.12 -16.12 -4.73
N TRP A 19 -15.83 -15.84 -6.01
CA TRP A 19 -14.47 -15.78 -6.53
C TRP A 19 -13.65 -14.69 -5.85
N ALA A 20 -14.17 -13.47 -5.71
CA ALA A 20 -13.44 -12.36 -5.09
C ALA A 20 -13.15 -12.63 -3.60
N LYS A 21 -14.11 -13.22 -2.88
CA LYS A 21 -13.93 -13.64 -1.48
C LYS A 21 -12.82 -14.69 -1.34
N ALA A 22 -12.81 -15.69 -2.22
CA ALA A 22 -11.78 -16.72 -2.26
C ALA A 22 -10.40 -16.15 -2.64
N ALA A 23 -10.35 -15.27 -3.65
CA ALA A 23 -9.15 -14.57 -4.10
C ALA A 23 -8.52 -13.75 -2.96
N LEU A 24 -9.31 -12.96 -2.23
CA LEU A 24 -8.85 -12.21 -1.06
C LEU A 24 -8.31 -13.15 0.05
N ALA A 25 -8.95 -14.30 0.27
CA ALA A 25 -8.46 -15.28 1.24
C ALA A 25 -7.11 -15.87 0.85
N LYS A 26 -6.92 -16.22 -0.43
CA LYS A 26 -5.65 -16.70 -0.97
C LYS A 26 -4.56 -15.62 -0.89
N LEU A 27 -4.85 -14.38 -1.28
CA LEU A 27 -3.93 -13.25 -1.19
C LEU A 27 -3.42 -13.02 0.23
N ARG A 28 -4.27 -13.17 1.26
CA ARG A 28 -3.82 -13.06 2.66
C ARG A 28 -2.74 -14.10 3.04
N ARG A 29 -2.72 -15.27 2.39
CA ARG A 29 -1.67 -16.30 2.61
C ARG A 29 -0.33 -15.94 1.97
N GLY A 30 -0.30 -14.92 1.10
CA GLY A 30 0.90 -14.38 0.46
C GLY A 30 1.58 -13.23 1.21
N ILE A 31 0.99 -12.74 2.31
CA ILE A 31 1.54 -11.59 3.04
C ILE A 31 2.90 -11.96 3.66
N GLY A 32 3.93 -11.18 3.36
CA GLY A 32 5.30 -11.39 3.86
C GLY A 32 6.05 -12.50 3.13
N LYS A 33 5.47 -13.07 2.06
CA LYS A 33 6.11 -14.05 1.19
C LYS A 33 6.71 -13.38 -0.04
N THR A 34 7.71 -14.03 -0.65
CA THR A 34 8.26 -13.57 -1.93
C THR A 34 7.28 -13.84 -3.08
N PRO A 35 7.24 -13.00 -4.13
CA PRO A 35 6.49 -13.35 -5.34
C PRO A 35 7.05 -14.67 -5.90
N GLY A 36 6.21 -15.67 -6.09
CA GLY A 36 6.63 -17.01 -6.53
C GLY A 36 6.47 -18.11 -5.49
N GLU A 37 6.45 -17.80 -4.19
CA GLU A 37 6.27 -18.79 -3.12
C GLU A 37 4.84 -19.35 -3.02
N ASN A 38 3.85 -18.62 -3.51
CA ASN A 38 2.45 -19.02 -3.45
C ASN A 38 1.83 -19.03 -4.85
N PRO A 39 1.78 -20.19 -5.52
CA PRO A 39 1.16 -20.30 -6.84
C PRO A 39 -0.34 -19.99 -6.85
N GLU A 40 -1.05 -20.14 -5.73
CA GLU A 40 -2.52 -19.95 -5.66
C GLU A 40 -2.96 -18.51 -5.98
N ILE A 41 -2.04 -17.54 -5.94
CA ILE A 41 -2.34 -16.12 -6.15
C ILE A 41 -1.86 -15.57 -7.50
N TRP A 42 -1.16 -16.38 -8.31
CA TRP A 42 -0.57 -15.94 -9.59
C TRP A 42 -1.61 -15.47 -10.61
N GLU A 43 -2.79 -16.09 -10.65
CA GLU A 43 -3.90 -15.61 -11.48
C GLU A 43 -4.21 -14.12 -11.21
N ILE A 44 -4.10 -13.70 -9.95
CA ILE A 44 -4.44 -12.35 -9.52
C ILE A 44 -3.24 -11.40 -9.64
N THR A 45 -2.04 -11.86 -9.26
CA THR A 45 -0.84 -11.01 -9.22
C THR A 45 -0.08 -10.94 -10.55
N LEU A 46 -0.20 -11.96 -11.41
CA LEU A 46 0.52 -12.07 -12.69
C LEU A 46 -0.42 -12.17 -13.90
N GLY A 47 -1.66 -12.65 -13.71
CA GLY A 47 -2.63 -12.76 -14.80
C GLY A 47 -2.88 -11.42 -15.49
N ASP A 48 -2.76 -11.40 -16.82
CA ASP A 48 -2.89 -10.20 -17.68
C ASP A 48 -1.84 -9.11 -17.43
N LEU A 49 -0.72 -9.44 -16.78
CA LEU A 49 0.34 -8.48 -16.54
C LEU A 49 0.98 -8.06 -17.88
N PRO A 50 1.04 -6.75 -18.20
CA PRO A 50 1.63 -6.27 -19.45
C PRO A 50 3.06 -6.76 -19.64
N LYS A 51 3.42 -7.15 -20.87
CA LYS A 51 4.74 -7.71 -21.21
C LYS A 51 5.92 -6.81 -20.80
N GLN A 52 5.68 -5.50 -20.76
CA GLN A 52 6.65 -4.49 -20.33
C GLN A 52 6.95 -4.56 -18.83
N LEU A 53 6.00 -5.04 -18.02
CA LEU A 53 6.18 -5.28 -16.59
C LEU A 53 6.74 -6.68 -16.29
N THR A 54 6.63 -7.61 -17.24
CA THR A 54 7.20 -8.97 -17.15
C THR A 54 8.62 -9.06 -17.72
N PHE A 55 9.24 -7.96 -18.13
CA PHE A 55 10.52 -8.04 -18.86
C PHE A 55 11.60 -8.67 -18.00
N LYS A 56 12.05 -9.85 -18.44
CA LYS A 56 13.17 -10.59 -17.86
C LYS A 56 14.42 -10.17 -18.63
N GLY A 57 15.40 -9.58 -17.95
CA GLY A 57 16.74 -9.48 -18.52
C GLY A 57 17.25 -10.89 -18.86
N LYS A 58 18.10 -11.02 -19.88
CA LYS A 58 18.65 -12.32 -20.32
C LYS A 58 19.38 -13.09 -19.22
N ASP A 59 19.78 -12.43 -18.13
CA ASP A 59 20.62 -12.97 -17.05
C ASP A 59 19.95 -13.10 -15.68
N ASP A 60 18.63 -12.92 -15.56
CA ASP A 60 17.96 -13.07 -14.25
C ASP A 60 17.46 -14.50 -14.03
N ASN A 61 18.05 -15.16 -13.01
CA ASN A 61 17.76 -16.52 -12.50
C ASN A 61 16.32 -16.71 -11.98
N TYR A 62 15.29 -16.39 -12.79
CA TYR A 62 13.87 -16.45 -12.43
C TYR A 62 13.51 -15.68 -11.15
N LYS A 63 14.27 -14.62 -10.83
CA LYS A 63 13.96 -13.72 -9.72
C LYS A 63 12.74 -12.86 -10.09
N PRO A 64 11.86 -12.54 -9.13
CA PRO A 64 10.75 -11.64 -9.39
C PRO A 64 11.23 -10.25 -9.78
N THR A 65 10.60 -9.68 -10.79
CA THR A 65 10.84 -8.30 -11.24
C THR A 65 10.39 -7.30 -10.17
N ALA A 66 10.88 -6.06 -10.27
CA ALA A 66 10.44 -4.98 -9.40
C ALA A 66 8.92 -4.74 -9.46
N ALA A 67 8.31 -4.94 -10.64
CA ALA A 67 6.87 -4.79 -10.81
C ALA A 67 6.09 -5.90 -10.09
N GLU A 68 6.51 -7.16 -10.24
CA GLU A 68 5.88 -8.31 -9.57
C GLU A 68 5.94 -8.17 -8.05
N TRP A 69 7.09 -7.74 -7.53
CA TRP A 69 7.27 -7.40 -6.12
C TRP A 69 6.28 -6.34 -5.63
N ALA A 70 6.19 -5.21 -6.35
CA ALA A 70 5.31 -4.11 -5.98
C ALA A 70 3.83 -4.50 -6.01
N ILE A 71 3.42 -5.24 -7.05
CA ILE A 71 2.04 -5.69 -7.24
C ILE A 71 1.66 -6.72 -6.18
N HIS A 72 2.52 -7.71 -5.94
CA HIS A 72 2.32 -8.72 -4.91
C HIS A 72 2.16 -8.09 -3.53
N THR A 73 3.08 -7.20 -3.13
CA THR A 73 3.00 -6.52 -1.84
C THR A 73 1.73 -5.69 -1.71
N ALA A 74 1.37 -4.90 -2.73
CA ALA A 74 0.17 -4.07 -2.68
C ALA A 74 -1.12 -4.91 -2.58
N LEU A 75 -1.27 -5.96 -3.38
CA LEU A 75 -2.49 -6.78 -3.41
C LEU A 75 -2.65 -7.67 -2.16
N THR A 76 -1.55 -8.18 -1.61
CA THR A 76 -1.60 -8.96 -0.36
C THR A 76 -1.93 -8.07 0.84
N LEU A 77 -1.38 -6.85 0.91
CA LEU A 77 -1.77 -5.86 1.92
C LEU A 77 -3.20 -5.33 1.72
N TYR A 78 -3.65 -5.20 0.47
CA TYR A 78 -5.04 -4.87 0.17
C TYR A 78 -6.00 -5.91 0.76
N ALA A 79 -5.70 -7.18 0.55
CA ALA A 79 -6.50 -8.28 1.05
C ALA A 79 -6.54 -8.37 2.58
N LEU A 80 -5.46 -7.95 3.26
CA LEU A 80 -5.43 -7.76 4.72
C LEU A 80 -6.35 -6.63 5.15
N HIS A 81 -6.24 -5.47 4.49
CA HIS A 81 -7.00 -4.27 4.83
C HIS A 81 -8.50 -4.51 4.70
N ARG A 82 -8.94 -5.09 3.56
CA ARG A 82 -10.35 -5.35 3.24
C ARG A 82 -11.02 -6.43 4.11
N GLN A 83 -10.27 -7.31 4.78
CA GLN A 83 -10.84 -8.44 5.52
C GLN A 83 -11.92 -7.98 6.55
N GLY A 84 -13.14 -8.50 6.44
CA GLY A 84 -14.23 -8.11 7.35
C GLY A 84 -14.79 -6.70 7.11
N LYS A 85 -14.45 -6.05 6.00
CA LYS A 85 -15.05 -4.78 5.56
C LYS A 85 -15.83 -5.03 4.26
N SER A 86 -17.03 -4.46 4.14
CA SER A 86 -17.87 -4.54 2.94
C SER A 86 -17.47 -3.50 1.89
N ALA A 87 -17.10 -2.30 2.34
CA ALA A 87 -16.60 -1.23 1.48
C ALA A 87 -15.18 -1.50 0.96
N SER A 88 -14.84 -0.91 -0.19
CA SER A 88 -13.47 -0.89 -0.70
C SER A 88 -12.56 -0.12 0.25
N MET A 89 -11.40 -0.70 0.57
CA MET A 89 -10.35 -0.01 1.33
C MET A 89 -9.35 0.71 0.40
N SER A 90 -9.58 0.65 -0.91
CA SER A 90 -8.80 1.35 -1.92
C SER A 90 -9.49 2.65 -2.32
N ALA A 91 -8.87 3.79 -2.05
CA ALA A 91 -9.43 5.10 -2.40
C ALA A 91 -8.40 5.95 -3.12
N ALA A 92 -8.72 6.38 -4.34
CA ALA A 92 -7.83 7.21 -5.15
C ALA A 92 -7.47 8.52 -4.43
N GLY A 93 -6.22 8.94 -4.55
CA GLY A 93 -5.71 10.20 -3.98
C GLY A 93 -5.27 10.12 -2.52
N ASN A 94 -5.69 9.11 -1.76
CA ASN A 94 -5.28 8.95 -0.37
C ASN A 94 -3.93 8.22 -0.26
N SER A 95 -2.82 8.95 -0.43
CA SER A 95 -1.47 8.37 -0.40
C SER A 95 -1.10 7.75 0.96
N LEU A 96 0.01 7.02 1.01
CA LEU A 96 0.51 6.44 2.27
C LEU A 96 0.75 7.49 3.35
N GLY A 97 1.35 8.63 3.00
CA GLY A 97 1.60 9.73 3.93
C GLY A 97 0.32 10.35 4.47
N ALA A 98 -0.63 10.67 3.58
CA ALA A 98 -1.93 11.22 3.95
C ALA A 98 -2.74 10.24 4.81
N ALA A 99 -2.75 8.95 4.45
CA ALA A 99 -3.42 7.90 5.21
C ALA A 99 -2.79 7.71 6.59
N ALA A 100 -1.45 7.69 6.69
CA ALA A 100 -0.74 7.66 7.97
C ALA A 100 -1.13 8.83 8.86
N ARG A 101 -1.20 10.05 8.32
CA ARG A 101 -1.55 11.24 9.12
C ARG A 101 -2.96 11.16 9.72
N LYS A 102 -3.92 10.54 9.01
CA LYS A 102 -5.30 10.35 9.50
C LYS A 102 -5.41 9.44 10.74
N LEU A 103 -4.36 8.69 11.09
CA LEU A 103 -4.32 7.91 12.33
C LEU A 103 -4.05 8.76 13.57
N LYS A 104 -3.71 10.04 13.43
CA LYS A 104 -3.48 10.93 14.58
C LYS A 104 -4.74 10.99 15.45
N SER A 105 -4.57 10.74 16.74
CA SER A 105 -5.68 10.85 17.68
C SER A 105 -6.06 12.31 17.90
N PRO A 106 -7.34 12.63 18.16
CA PRO A 106 -7.78 14.01 18.40
C PRO A 106 -7.05 14.70 19.56
N ASP A 107 -6.69 13.93 20.60
CA ASP A 107 -5.94 14.38 21.77
C ASP A 107 -4.42 14.50 21.53
N GLY A 108 -3.93 14.07 20.36
CA GLY A 108 -2.51 14.11 19.99
C GLY A 108 -1.60 13.12 20.72
N ASN A 109 -2.14 12.30 21.63
CA ASN A 109 -1.36 11.41 22.49
C ASN A 109 -0.57 10.34 21.73
N ASN A 110 -0.97 10.02 20.50
CA ASN A 110 -0.29 9.03 19.67
C ASN A 110 0.73 9.60 18.67
N GLU A 111 0.98 10.92 18.66
CA GLU A 111 1.82 11.59 17.64
C GLU A 111 3.21 10.96 17.53
N GLN A 112 3.92 10.74 18.65
CA GLN A 112 5.27 10.18 18.63
C GLN A 112 5.28 8.72 18.16
N SER A 113 4.28 7.94 18.57
CA SER A 113 4.09 6.54 18.14
C SER A 113 3.82 6.47 16.62
N LEU A 114 2.94 7.33 16.12
CA LEU A 114 2.61 7.41 14.71
C LEU A 114 3.85 7.81 13.88
N LYS A 115 4.59 8.84 14.32
CA LYS A 115 5.81 9.27 13.67
C LYS A 115 6.83 8.13 13.58
N ARG A 116 7.08 7.40 14.68
CA ARG A 116 8.01 6.24 14.68
C ARG A 116 7.62 5.17 13.66
N ARG A 117 6.33 4.85 13.53
CA ARG A 117 5.85 3.85 12.56
C ARG A 117 5.97 4.34 11.12
N PHE A 118 5.71 5.63 10.89
CA PHE A 118 5.89 6.24 9.57
C PHE A 118 7.37 6.36 9.18
N ASP A 119 8.23 6.74 10.13
CA ASP A 119 9.69 6.78 9.97
C ASP A 119 10.23 5.39 9.58
N ALA A 120 9.73 4.31 10.20
CA ALA A 120 10.15 2.94 9.86
C ALA A 120 9.88 2.60 8.38
N VAL A 121 8.75 3.03 7.81
CA VAL A 121 8.46 2.81 6.38
C VAL A 121 9.35 3.67 5.48
N THR A 122 9.56 4.94 5.85
CA THR A 122 10.35 5.86 5.02
C THR A 122 11.84 5.58 5.08
N THR A 123 12.35 5.00 6.17
CA THR A 123 13.79 4.71 6.38
C THR A 123 14.20 3.28 6.03
N ALA A 124 13.26 2.42 5.63
CA ALA A 124 13.54 1.06 5.16
C ALA A 124 14.66 1.03 4.10
N LYS A 125 15.46 -0.04 4.08
CA LYS A 125 16.63 -0.18 3.19
C LYS A 125 16.29 -0.87 1.88
N ASP A 126 15.25 -1.70 1.91
CA ASP A 126 14.78 -2.45 0.76
C ASP A 126 13.25 -2.64 0.80
N LEU A 127 12.72 -3.26 -0.25
CA LEU A 127 11.29 -3.48 -0.37
C LEU A 127 10.74 -4.50 0.65
N PRO A 128 11.40 -5.65 0.94
CA PRO A 128 10.96 -6.55 2.00
C PRO A 128 10.79 -5.87 3.37
N GLU A 129 11.77 -5.07 3.81
CA GLU A 129 11.69 -4.30 5.06
C GLU A 129 10.54 -3.28 5.01
N LEU A 130 10.41 -2.55 3.89
CA LEU A 130 9.31 -1.62 3.68
C LEU A 130 7.95 -2.33 3.77
N ALA A 131 7.79 -3.47 3.10
CA ALA A 131 6.56 -4.27 3.09
C ALA A 131 6.19 -4.74 4.50
N HIS A 132 7.19 -5.13 5.30
CA HIS A 132 7.00 -5.48 6.71
C HIS A 132 6.45 -4.30 7.52
N HIS A 133 7.07 -3.12 7.42
CA HIS A 133 6.60 -1.93 8.14
C HIS A 133 5.24 -1.44 7.64
N ALA A 134 5.01 -1.46 6.32
CA ALA A 134 3.74 -1.09 5.71
C ALA A 134 2.59 -2.00 6.16
N ARG A 135 2.85 -3.30 6.38
CA ARG A 135 1.86 -4.22 6.98
C ARG A 135 1.37 -3.72 8.32
N GLY A 136 2.27 -3.24 9.18
CA GLY A 136 1.92 -2.68 10.48
C GLY A 136 1.05 -1.43 10.37
N LEU A 137 1.35 -0.52 9.43
CA LEU A 137 0.49 0.64 9.15
C LEU A 137 -0.88 0.23 8.62
N VAL A 138 -0.95 -0.72 7.69
CA VAL A 138 -2.22 -1.21 7.14
C VAL A 138 -3.12 -1.84 8.21
N GLN A 139 -2.53 -2.52 9.21
CA GLN A 139 -3.30 -3.01 10.36
C GLN A 139 -3.91 -1.88 11.19
N LEU A 140 -3.21 -0.74 11.33
CA LEU A 140 -3.77 0.44 11.99
C LEU A 140 -4.88 1.09 11.18
N PHE A 141 -4.67 1.24 9.86
CA PHE A 141 -5.69 1.77 8.96
C PHE A 141 -7.00 0.99 9.05
N LYS A 142 -6.87 -0.34 9.10
CA LYS A 142 -7.98 -1.27 9.27
C LYS A 142 -8.70 -1.13 10.62
N ALA A 143 -7.94 -0.88 11.69
CA ALA A 143 -8.42 -0.83 13.07
C ALA A 143 -8.94 0.56 13.49
N ALA A 144 -8.63 1.61 12.73
CA ALA A 144 -9.18 2.94 12.95
C ALA A 144 -10.70 2.95 12.77
N GLU A 145 -11.38 3.87 13.47
CA GLU A 145 -12.82 4.08 13.36
C GLU A 145 -13.13 5.56 13.06
N PRO A 146 -13.66 5.89 11.87
CA PRO A 146 -13.87 4.98 10.73
C PRO A 146 -12.53 4.47 10.14
N PRO A 147 -12.53 3.33 9.41
CA PRO A 147 -11.32 2.80 8.78
C PRO A 147 -10.70 3.80 7.81
N VAL A 148 -9.37 3.90 7.84
CA VAL A 148 -8.63 4.80 6.95
C VAL A 148 -8.35 4.09 5.64
N THR A 149 -8.79 4.62 4.51
CA THR A 149 -8.50 4.03 3.19
C THR A 149 -7.06 4.30 2.73
N LEU A 150 -6.60 3.61 1.68
CA LEU A 150 -5.29 3.85 1.05
C LEU A 150 -5.42 3.76 -0.47
N ASP A 151 -4.76 4.61 -1.24
CA ASP A 151 -4.64 4.47 -2.69
C ASP A 151 -3.67 3.33 -3.02
N TYR A 152 -4.16 2.09 -3.04
CA TYR A 152 -3.36 0.91 -3.34
C TYR A 152 -2.71 0.92 -4.74
N PRO A 153 -3.39 1.40 -5.80
CA PRO A 153 -2.77 1.63 -7.09
C PRO A 153 -1.56 2.57 -7.04
N ARG A 154 -1.68 3.71 -6.33
CA ARG A 154 -0.56 4.65 -6.13
C ARG A 154 0.52 4.03 -5.27
N PHE A 155 0.15 3.34 -4.19
CA PHE A 155 1.07 2.66 -3.31
C PHE A 155 1.92 1.64 -4.09
N ALA A 156 1.32 0.81 -4.94
CA ALA A 156 2.05 -0.12 -5.80
C ALA A 156 3.01 0.59 -6.77
N ALA A 157 2.59 1.71 -7.37
CA ALA A 157 3.46 2.49 -8.24
C ALA A 157 4.65 3.10 -7.49
N ASP A 158 4.42 3.57 -6.26
CA ASP A 158 5.48 4.07 -5.38
C ASP A 158 6.43 2.93 -4.95
N LEU A 159 5.92 1.73 -4.60
CA LEU A 159 6.75 0.55 -4.30
C LEU A 159 7.62 0.12 -5.48
N TYR A 160 7.08 0.18 -6.70
CA TYR A 160 7.84 -0.08 -7.91
C TYR A 160 8.98 0.93 -8.04
N ARG A 161 8.69 2.23 -7.92
CA ARG A 161 9.70 3.30 -8.03
C ARG A 161 10.73 3.26 -6.91
N TYR A 162 10.33 2.88 -5.69
CA TYR A 162 11.18 2.82 -4.50
C TYR A 162 12.39 1.88 -4.67
N GLN A 163 12.25 0.86 -5.52
CA GLN A 163 13.29 -0.12 -5.78
C GLN A 163 14.45 0.46 -6.61
N PHE A 164 14.25 1.59 -7.30
CA PHE A 164 15.29 2.28 -8.04
C PHE A 164 15.91 3.39 -7.20
N THR A 165 17.24 3.42 -7.10
CA THR A 165 17.99 4.31 -6.20
C THR A 165 17.77 5.79 -6.49
N ASP A 166 17.69 6.17 -7.76
CA ASP A 166 17.43 7.53 -8.25
C ASP A 166 16.01 8.05 -7.95
N ALA A 167 15.04 7.14 -7.80
CA ALA A 167 13.64 7.48 -7.53
C ALA A 167 13.23 7.31 -6.07
N ARG A 168 14.00 6.55 -5.28
CA ARG A 168 13.65 6.19 -3.88
C ARG A 168 13.42 7.41 -3.00
N ASP A 169 14.34 8.37 -3.02
CA ASP A 169 14.24 9.57 -2.18
C ASP A 169 13.10 10.49 -2.62
N GLN A 170 12.76 10.49 -3.91
CA GLN A 170 11.58 11.21 -4.40
C GLN A 170 10.27 10.59 -3.87
N VAL A 171 10.18 9.26 -3.78
CA VAL A 171 9.03 8.57 -3.19
C VAL A 171 8.90 8.93 -1.71
N ARG A 172 10.01 8.85 -0.96
CA ARG A 172 10.06 9.21 0.47
C ARG A 172 9.65 10.66 0.71
N LEU A 173 10.17 11.59 -0.09
CA LEU A 173 9.83 13.01 -0.01
C LEU A 173 8.33 13.24 -0.26
N ARG A 174 7.74 12.63 -1.29
CA ARG A 174 6.29 12.76 -1.56
C ARG A 174 5.45 12.24 -0.39
N TRP A 175 5.81 11.08 0.18
CA TRP A 175 5.10 10.58 1.36
C TRP A 175 5.24 11.51 2.56
N GLY A 176 6.44 12.07 2.79
CA GLY A 176 6.66 13.05 3.85
C GLY A 176 5.87 14.35 3.65
N GLN A 177 5.84 14.87 2.42
CA GLN A 177 5.03 16.04 2.06
C GLN A 177 3.55 15.79 2.32
N ASP A 178 3.01 14.66 1.86
CA ASP A 178 1.60 14.30 2.08
C ASP A 178 1.28 14.13 3.58
N PHE A 179 2.21 13.58 4.37
CA PHE A 179 2.04 13.43 5.82
C PHE A 179 1.96 14.78 6.55
N TRP A 180 2.82 15.74 6.19
CA TRP A 180 2.88 17.06 6.83
C TRP A 180 1.88 18.07 6.25
N ALA A 181 1.48 17.96 4.99
CA ALA A 181 0.45 18.82 4.39
C ALA A 181 -0.89 18.64 5.11
N SER A 182 -1.33 17.39 5.30
CA SER A 182 -2.57 17.10 6.06
C SER A 182 -2.51 17.54 7.53
N ALA A 183 -1.31 17.67 8.11
CA ALA A 183 -1.14 18.23 9.46
C ALA A 183 -1.51 19.72 9.51
N ARG A 184 -1.14 20.48 8.49
CA ARG A 184 -1.39 21.92 8.38
C ARG A 184 -2.87 22.21 8.17
N ASP A 185 -3.51 21.49 7.25
CA ASP A 185 -4.94 21.61 6.98
C ASP A 185 -5.80 21.34 8.23
N SER A 186 -5.30 20.47 9.12
CA SER A 186 -5.98 20.15 10.38
C SER A 186 -5.82 21.27 11.42
N ALA A 187 -4.62 21.87 11.51
CA ALA A 187 -4.35 22.99 12.42
C ALA A 187 -5.14 24.25 12.03
N GLU A 188 -5.17 24.60 10.73
CA GLU A 188 -5.91 25.75 10.22
C GLU A 188 -7.43 25.64 10.44
N LYS A 189 -7.98 24.41 10.40
CA LYS A 189 -9.40 24.17 10.71
C LYS A 189 -9.72 24.31 12.21
N THR A 190 -8.78 23.99 13.10
CA THR A 190 -8.97 24.19 14.55
C THR A 190 -8.94 25.67 14.92
N GLU A 191 -8.08 26.46 14.27
CA GLU A 191 -7.99 27.92 14.50
C GLU A 191 -9.20 28.68 13.94
N ASN A 192 -9.70 28.31 12.75
CA ASN A 192 -10.86 28.98 12.13
C ASN A 192 -12.23 28.54 12.69
N GLY A 193 -12.30 27.50 13.53
CA GLY A 193 -13.52 27.00 14.17
C GLY A 193 -13.80 27.56 15.57
N GLN A 194 -12.94 28.44 16.08
CA GLN A 194 -13.07 29.10 17.38
C GLN A 194 -13.44 30.60 17.27
N GLY A 195 -13.85 31.06 16.07
CA GLY A 195 -14.27 32.44 15.78
C GLY A 195 -15.78 32.62 15.78
#